data_AF-A0A8J8DLU6-F1
#
_entry.id   AF-A0A8J8DLU6-F1
#
_cell.length_a   1.000
_cell.length_b   1.000
_cell.length_c   1.000
_cell.angle_alpha   90.00
_cell.angle_beta   90.00
_cell.angle_gamma   90.00
#
_symmetry.space_group_name_H-M   'P 1'
#
loop_
_entity.id
_entity.type
_entity.pdbx_description
1 polymer ?
#
loop_
_entity_poly.entity_id
_entity_poly.type
_entity_poly.pdbx_seq_one_letter_code
_entity_poly.pdbx_strand_id
1 'polypeptide(L)'
;MPSETIKLTAKFKLKGTPEGLDGLFQTYREIVNFLITHAFENNVTSFYRLKKETYKGLRREYSELPSHYIYTACQMAISIFKSFRKRK
;
A
#
# COMPACT_ATOMS: atom_id res chain seq x y z
N MET A 1 -30.03 -34.55 -10.06
CA MET A 1 -29.39 -34.03 -11.28
C MET A 1 -28.20 -33.18 -10.84
N PRO A 2 -26.94 -33.53 -11.18
CA PRO A 2 -25.80 -32.70 -10.82
C PRO A 2 -25.79 -31.43 -11.69
N SER A 3 -25.63 -30.25 -11.07
CA SER A 3 -25.53 -28.99 -11.79
C SER A 3 -24.12 -28.82 -12.36
N GLU A 4 -23.98 -28.82 -13.69
CA GLU A 4 -22.71 -28.49 -14.34
C GLU A 4 -22.43 -26.99 -14.22
N THR A 5 -21.25 -26.64 -13.71
CA THR A 5 -20.77 -25.26 -13.64
C THR A 5 -19.87 -24.98 -14.84
N ILE A 6 -20.34 -24.20 -15.80
CA ILE A 6 -19.55 -23.79 -16.98
C ILE A 6 -18.71 -22.57 -16.62
N LYS A 7 -17.37 -22.68 -16.69
CA LYS A 7 -16.45 -21.55 -16.49
C LYS A 7 -16.22 -20.81 -17.81
N LEU A 8 -16.82 -19.63 -17.96
CA LEU A 8 -16.53 -18.71 -19.06
C LEU A 8 -15.38 -17.78 -18.68
N THR A 9 -14.34 -17.71 -19.53
CA THR A 9 -13.21 -16.80 -19.34
C THR A 9 -13.21 -15.75 -20.43
N ALA A 10 -13.32 -14.48 -20.06
CA ALA A 10 -13.24 -13.35 -20.99
C ALA A 10 -11.95 -12.56 -20.75
N LYS A 11 -11.19 -12.28 -21.82
CA LYS A 11 -10.05 -11.35 -21.77
C LYS A 11 -10.57 -9.93 -21.85
N PHE A 12 -10.70 -9.27 -20.70
CA PHE A 12 -10.93 -7.84 -20.65
C PHE A 12 -9.64 -7.11 -21.06
N LYS A 13 -9.57 -6.67 -22.32
CA LYS A 13 -8.52 -5.74 -22.76
C LYS A 13 -8.95 -4.33 -22.40
N LEU A 14 -8.12 -3.62 -21.63
CA LEU A 14 -8.25 -2.18 -21.45
C LEU A 14 -7.98 -1.52 -22.80
N LYS A 15 -8.89 -0.64 -23.24
CA LYS A 15 -8.83 0.00 -24.56
C LYS A 15 -7.75 1.09 -24.69
N GLY A 16 -7.12 1.47 -23.57
CA GLY A 16 -6.04 2.46 -23.48
C GLY A 16 -5.43 2.49 -22.08
N THR A 17 -4.45 3.37 -21.85
CA THR A 17 -3.91 3.61 -20.51
C THR A 17 -5.01 4.17 -19.62
N PRO A 18 -5.33 3.53 -18.49
CA PRO A 18 -6.31 4.07 -17.54
C PRO A 18 -5.87 5.44 -17.02
N GLU A 19 -6.79 6.39 -16.96
CA GLU A 19 -6.55 7.66 -16.29
C GLU A 19 -6.11 7.43 -14.85
N GLY A 20 -5.06 8.14 -14.41
CA GLY A 20 -4.50 8.03 -13.06
C GLY A 20 -3.47 6.90 -12.85
N LEU A 21 -3.18 6.07 -13.85
CA LEU A 21 -2.16 5.01 -13.73
C LEU A 21 -0.75 5.60 -13.52
N ASP A 22 -0.41 6.67 -14.24
CA ASP A 22 0.94 7.25 -14.24
C ASP A 22 1.34 7.86 -12.89
N GLY A 23 0.36 8.36 -12.12
CA GLY A 23 0.60 8.95 -10.80
C GLY A 23 0.61 7.93 -9.65
N LEU A 24 0.13 6.72 -9.87
CA LEU A 24 -0.17 5.79 -8.78
C LEU A 24 1.09 5.41 -7.97
N PHE A 25 2.19 5.13 -8.68
CA PHE A 25 3.44 4.78 -8.00
C PHE A 25 4.09 5.98 -7.32
N GLN A 26 3.92 7.19 -7.87
CA GLN A 26 4.40 8.42 -7.26
C GLN A 26 3.71 8.65 -5.91
N THR A 27 2.37 8.57 -5.87
CA THR A 27 1.60 8.68 -4.61
C THR A 27 1.96 7.57 -3.62
N TYR A 28 2.12 6.32 -4.09
CA TYR A 28 2.53 5.23 -3.21
C TYR A 28 3.91 5.47 -2.58
N ARG A 29 4.87 5.96 -3.36
CA ARG A 29 6.21 6.31 -2.90
C ARG A 29 6.18 7.41 -1.85
N GLU A 30 5.36 8.44 -2.04
CA GLU A 30 5.18 9.54 -1.08
C GLU A 30 4.67 9.02 0.27
N ILE A 31 3.64 8.16 0.26
CA ILE A 31 3.11 7.52 1.48
C ILE A 31 4.20 6.70 2.17
N VAL A 32 4.98 5.91 1.43
CA VAL A 32 6.07 5.11 1.99
C VAL A 32 7.15 6.00 2.62
N ASN A 33 7.55 7.09 1.97
CA ASN A 33 8.55 8.03 2.49
C ASN A 33 8.07 8.71 3.78
N PHE A 34 6.81 9.17 3.81
CA PHE A 34 6.18 9.70 5.01
C PHE A 34 6.24 8.68 6.17
N LEU A 35 5.85 7.43 5.90
CA LEU A 35 5.84 6.35 6.90
C LEU A 35 7.23 5.99 7.42
N ILE A 36 8.26 6.00 6.56
CA ILE A 36 9.65 5.78 6.97
C ILE A 36 10.11 6.91 7.90
N THR A 37 9.81 8.16 7.54
CA THR A 37 10.17 9.35 8.34
C THR A 37 9.50 9.28 9.71
N HIS A 38 8.19 9.02 9.75
CA HIS A 38 7.44 8.83 10.99
C HIS A 38 8.02 7.69 11.84
N ALA A 39 8.39 6.56 11.22
CA ALA A 39 8.98 5.42 11.92
C ALA A 39 10.35 5.76 12.54
N PHE A 40 11.16 6.57 11.86
CA PHE A 40 12.45 7.05 12.35
C PHE A 40 12.26 8.00 13.55
N GLU A 41 11.47 9.05 13.38
CA GLU A 41 11.23 10.08 14.41
C GLU A 41 10.62 9.49 15.69
N ASN A 42 9.73 8.50 15.56
CA ASN A 42 9.02 7.89 16.68
C ASN A 42 9.62 6.55 17.16
N ASN A 43 10.77 6.16 16.62
CA ASN A 43 11.45 4.89 16.92
C ASN A 43 10.55 3.65 16.76
N VAL A 44 9.71 3.63 15.73
CA VAL A 44 8.74 2.55 15.47
C VAL A 44 9.35 1.47 14.59
N THR A 45 9.48 0.25 15.13
CA THR A 45 9.92 -0.93 14.35
C THR A 45 8.83 -1.97 14.16
N SER A 46 7.68 -1.82 14.82
CA SER A 46 6.57 -2.75 14.69
C SER A 46 5.62 -2.29 13.60
N PHE A 47 5.30 -3.19 12.66
CA PHE A 47 4.28 -2.99 11.65
C PHE A 47 2.93 -2.62 12.26
N TYR A 48 2.51 -3.36 13.28
CA TYR A 48 1.23 -3.11 13.95
C TYR A 48 1.18 -1.75 14.63
N ARG A 49 2.30 -1.31 15.23
CA ARG A 49 2.38 0.01 15.87
C ARG A 49 2.32 1.13 14.82
N LEU A 50 3.12 1.04 13.76
CA LEU A 50 3.12 2.06 12.68
C LEU A 50 1.73 2.18 12.04
N LYS A 51 1.11 1.04 11.72
CA LYS A 51 -0.26 1.00 11.18
C LYS A 51 -1.27 1.60 12.17
N LYS A 52 -1.20 1.25 13.47
CA LYS A 52 -2.11 1.79 14.49
C LYS A 52 -2.05 3.31 14.56
N GLU A 53 -0.85 3.88 14.47
CA GLU A 53 -0.61 5.33 14.60
C GLU A 53 -0.99 6.10 13.33
N THR A 54 -0.75 5.55 12.14
CA THR A 54 -0.82 6.32 10.87
C THR A 54 -2.00 5.96 9.96
N TYR A 55 -2.47 4.70 9.99
CA TYR A 55 -3.39 4.16 8.96
C TYR A 55 -4.71 4.90 8.87
N LYS A 56 -5.31 5.29 10.00
CA LYS A 56 -6.58 6.02 10.01
C LYS A 56 -6.44 7.42 9.40
N GLY A 57 -5.31 8.11 9.63
CA GLY A 57 -5.02 9.40 9.04
C GLY A 57 -4.84 9.28 7.53
N LEU A 58 -3.96 8.37 7.11
CA LEU A 58 -3.72 8.09 5.70
C LEU A 58 -4.98 7.63 4.96
N ARG A 59 -5.87 6.86 5.58
CA ARG A 59 -7.16 6.47 4.97
C ARG A 59 -8.12 7.63 4.75
N ARG A 60 -8.02 8.69 5.56
CA ARG A 60 -8.82 9.91 5.38
C ARG A 60 -8.23 10.78 4.28
N GLU A 61 -6.91 10.95 4.28
CA GLU A 61 -6.19 11.76 3.29
C GLU A 61 -6.25 11.14 1.89
N TYR A 62 -6.07 9.81 1.80
CA TYR A 62 -6.11 9.05 0.55
C TYR A 62 -7.39 8.20 0.50
N SER A 63 -8.56 8.85 0.58
CA SER A 63 -9.87 8.19 0.56
C SER A 63 -10.09 7.35 -0.70
N GLU A 64 -9.66 7.90 -1.84
CA GLU A 64 -9.82 7.34 -3.19
C GLU A 64 -8.90 6.14 -3.45
N LEU A 65 -7.83 5.99 -2.67
CA LEU A 65 -6.93 4.84 -2.83
C LEU A 65 -7.52 3.57 -2.19
N PRO A 66 -7.27 2.39 -2.78
CA PRO A 66 -7.56 1.12 -2.13
C PRO A 66 -6.92 1.04 -0.76
N SER A 67 -7.68 0.60 0.24
CA SER A 67 -7.22 0.43 1.62
C SER A 67 -5.97 -0.45 1.73
N HIS A 68 -5.88 -1.46 0.85
CA HIS A 68 -4.74 -2.36 0.76
C HIS A 68 -3.43 -1.62 0.44
N TYR A 69 -3.45 -0.52 -0.32
CA TYR A 69 -2.24 0.22 -0.67
C TYR A 69 -1.60 0.84 0.57
N ILE A 70 -2.42 1.41 1.46
CA ILE A 70 -1.92 1.97 2.73
C ILE A 70 -1.40 0.87 3.65
N TYR A 71 -2.06 -0.30 3.66
CA TYR A 71 -1.61 -1.46 4.42
C TYR A 71 -0.23 -1.92 3.98
N THR A 72 -0.01 -2.10 2.68
CA THR A 72 1.29 -2.56 2.15
C THR A 72 2.36 -1.48 2.25
N ALA A 73 1.99 -0.20 2.13
CA ALA A 73 2.92 0.90 2.37
C ALA A 73 3.49 0.85 3.80
N CYS A 74 2.65 0.57 4.81
CA CYS A 74 3.10 0.35 6.18
C CYS A 74 4.05 -0.87 6.31
N GLN A 75 3.78 -1.97 5.60
CA GLN A 75 4.68 -3.14 5.60
C GLN A 75 6.03 -2.81 4.97
N MET A 76 6.01 -2.12 3.83
CA MET A 76 7.20 -1.74 3.07
C MET A 76 8.06 -0.76 3.86
N ALA A 77 7.46 0.27 4.45
CA ALA A 77 8.15 1.26 5.27
C ALA A 77 8.91 0.61 6.43
N ILE A 78 8.27 -0.31 7.18
CA ILE A 78 8.94 -1.04 8.28
C ILE A 78 10.05 -1.95 7.78
N SER A 79 9.86 -2.63 6.64
CA SER A 79 10.90 -3.47 6.06
C SER A 79 12.15 -2.66 5.70
N ILE A 80 11.95 -1.53 5.00
CA ILE A 80 13.03 -0.60 4.63
C ILE A 80 13.71 -0.03 5.87
N PHE A 81 12.93 0.48 6.83
CA PHE A 81 13.48 1.09 8.04
C PHE A 81 14.29 0.10 8.88
N LYS A 82 13.80 -1.14 9.06
CA LYS A 82 14.55 -2.20 9.74
C LYS A 82 15.85 -2.53 9.00
N SER A 83 15.81 -2.63 7.68
CA SER A 83 17.01 -2.89 6.87
C SER A 83 18.04 -1.78 7.02
N PHE A 84 17.60 -0.52 6.93
CA PHE A 84 18.45 0.66 7.13
C PHE A 84 19.10 0.66 8.52
N ARG A 85 18.32 0.43 9.57
CA ARG A 85 18.83 0.36 10.96
C ARG A 85 19.88 -0.71 11.18
N LYS A 86 19.82 -1.84 10.46
CA LYS A 86 20.81 -2.93 10.59
C LYS A 86 22.14 -2.60 9.92
N ARG A 87 22.18 -1.61 9.00
CA ARG A 87 23.40 -1.19 8.29
C ARG A 87 24.13 -0.04 8.98
N LYS A 88 23.50 0.61 9.96
CA LYS A 88 24.06 1.69 10.76
C LYS A 88 24.55 1.12 12.09
#